data_AF-H1V9K7-F1
#
_entry.id   AF-H1V9K7-F1
#
_cell.length_a   1.000
_cell.length_b   1.000
_cell.length_c   1.000
_cell.angle_alpha   90.00
_cell.angle_beta   90.00
_cell.angle_gamma   90.00
#
_symmetry.space_group_name_H-M   'P 1'
#
loop_
_entity.id
_entity.type
_entity.pdbx_description
1 polymer ?
#
loop_
_entity_poly.entity_id
_entity_poly.type
_entity_poly.pdbx_seq_one_letter_code
_entity_poly.pdbx_strand_id
1 'polypeptide(L)'
;MPDDTVIKLRGRNNYEPWNRNLIGLLDLTKDQTAMLAAATSQQPAVGHDRFSKWYQNKCHVYNILTKSLDDVVLSGLGAHGKLHATPWELYETIRTYCKPTPAESIELMDRLRDTKISDSPTPAEFVAYVEFIRVSVEGDSYSMALTWLLFNTVDKTHPYLITEHGPVQSATDWTLLLHEVRKLPNNKKRRRRTSPHRDLSRLSLQSSESSGNEEESEERDDNVEGEDSDEGEDGVEGEDGVEGEDEI
;
A
#
# COMPACT_ATOMS: atom_id res chain seq x y z
N MET A 1 17.94 17.07 -26.48
CA MET A 1 16.76 16.24 -26.83
C MET A 1 15.57 16.89 -26.15
N PRO A 2 14.47 17.20 -26.85
CA PRO A 2 13.27 17.75 -26.21
C PRO A 2 12.68 16.69 -25.25
N ASP A 3 12.27 17.13 -24.05
CA ASP A 3 11.80 16.29 -22.93
C ASP A 3 10.47 15.53 -23.23
N ASP A 4 9.83 15.78 -24.38
CA ASP A 4 8.48 15.28 -24.72
C ASP A 4 8.43 13.84 -25.30
N THR A 5 9.57 13.16 -25.46
CA THR A 5 9.61 11.81 -26.07
C THR A 5 9.55 10.64 -25.08
N VAL A 6 9.56 10.92 -23.77
CA VAL A 6 9.55 9.88 -22.74
C VAL A 6 8.11 9.50 -22.43
N ILE A 7 7.74 8.25 -22.73
CA ILE A 7 6.43 7.72 -22.34
C ILE A 7 6.38 7.71 -20.81
N LYS A 8 5.34 8.30 -20.22
CA LYS A 8 5.13 8.33 -18.77
C LYS A 8 4.45 7.04 -18.31
N LEU A 9 5.06 6.31 -17.38
CA LEU A 9 4.43 5.15 -16.76
C LEU A 9 3.30 5.61 -15.83
N ARG A 10 2.08 5.17 -16.13
CA ARG A 10 0.88 5.51 -15.36
C ARG A 10 0.35 4.33 -14.55
N GLY A 11 0.62 3.11 -14.99
CA GLY A 11 0.27 1.88 -14.27
C GLY A 11 0.41 0.66 -15.16
N ARG A 12 -0.32 -0.41 -14.81
CA ARG A 12 -0.25 -1.69 -15.52
C ARG A 12 -0.59 -1.60 -17.01
N ASN A 13 -1.57 -0.77 -17.38
CA ASN A 13 -2.10 -0.71 -18.74
C ASN A 13 -1.06 -0.20 -19.76
N ASN A 14 -0.12 0.65 -19.35
CA ASN A 14 0.89 1.19 -20.24
C ASN A 14 2.32 0.76 -19.91
N TYR A 15 2.48 -0.27 -19.07
CA TYR A 15 3.79 -0.81 -18.71
C TYR A 15 4.59 -1.30 -19.93
N GLU A 16 3.99 -2.08 -20.84
CA GLU A 16 4.74 -2.64 -21.98
C GLU A 16 5.22 -1.57 -22.97
N PRO A 17 4.38 -0.60 -23.37
CA PRO A 17 4.86 0.58 -24.11
C PRO A 17 5.96 1.35 -23.38
N TRP A 18 5.79 1.60 -22.08
CA TRP A 18 6.78 2.31 -21.25
C TRP A 18 8.11 1.56 -21.21
N ASN A 19 8.09 0.26 -20.93
CA ASN A 19 9.29 -0.57 -20.82
C ASN A 19 10.05 -0.62 -22.15
N ARG A 20 9.36 -0.72 -23.29
CA ARG A 20 10.01 -0.66 -24.61
C ARG A 20 10.65 0.70 -24.88
N ASN A 21 9.99 1.79 -24.50
CA ASN A 21 10.54 3.15 -24.64
C ASN A 21 11.77 3.34 -23.74
N LEU A 22 11.71 2.85 -22.49
CA LEU A 22 12.82 2.89 -21.54
C LEU A 22 14.04 2.11 -22.06
N ILE A 23 13.83 0.90 -22.57
CA ILE A 23 14.88 0.07 -23.18
C ILE A 23 15.53 0.83 -24.35
N GLY A 24 14.73 1.46 -25.22
CA GLY A 24 15.25 2.27 -26.32
C GLY A 24 16.02 3.53 -25.87
N LEU A 25 15.56 4.20 -24.81
CA LEU A 25 16.21 5.41 -24.25
C LEU A 25 17.56 5.09 -23.60
N LEU A 26 17.69 3.90 -23.02
CA LEU A 26 18.91 3.43 -22.37
C LEU A 26 19.83 2.67 -23.34
N ASP A 27 19.47 2.59 -24.62
CA ASP A 27 20.15 1.81 -25.66
C ASP A 27 20.40 0.35 -25.22
N LEU A 28 19.40 -0.23 -24.53
CA LEU A 28 19.50 -1.56 -23.95
C LEU A 28 19.10 -2.65 -24.96
N THR A 29 19.90 -3.71 -25.11
CA THR A 29 19.44 -4.94 -25.77
C THR A 29 18.59 -5.78 -24.82
N LYS A 30 17.79 -6.74 -25.31
CA LYS A 30 16.94 -7.62 -24.46
C LYS A 30 17.74 -8.36 -23.37
N ASP A 31 19.00 -8.69 -23.64
CA ASP A 31 19.92 -9.33 -22.68
C ASP A 31 20.52 -8.33 -21.66
N GLN A 32 20.45 -7.03 -21.94
CA GLN A 32 21.03 -5.97 -21.09
C GLN A 32 20.16 -5.57 -19.89
N THR A 33 19.06 -6.27 -19.65
CA THR A 33 18.42 -6.34 -18.32
C THR A 33 19.45 -6.82 -17.27
N ALA A 34 20.32 -7.76 -17.65
CA ALA A 34 21.49 -8.16 -16.86
C ALA A 34 22.58 -7.07 -16.78
N MET A 35 22.60 -6.13 -17.71
CA MET A 35 23.55 -5.00 -17.74
C MET A 35 23.07 -3.83 -16.87
N LEU A 36 21.75 -3.64 -16.73
CA LEU A 36 21.13 -2.76 -15.73
C LEU A 36 21.43 -3.28 -14.31
N ALA A 37 21.36 -4.60 -14.12
CA ALA A 37 21.83 -5.27 -12.91
C ALA A 37 23.37 -5.12 -12.75
N ALA A 38 24.19 -5.37 -13.78
CA ALA A 38 25.65 -5.29 -13.72
C ALA A 38 26.19 -3.86 -13.51
N ALA A 39 25.58 -2.86 -14.13
CA ALA A 39 25.93 -1.44 -13.99
C ALA A 39 25.64 -0.90 -12.58
N THR A 40 24.80 -1.59 -11.79
CA THR A 40 24.39 -1.16 -10.46
C THR A 40 24.94 -2.03 -9.32
N SER A 41 25.46 -3.22 -9.60
CA SER A 41 25.76 -4.25 -8.60
C SER A 41 27.21 -4.33 -8.10
N GLN A 42 28.21 -3.76 -8.81
CA GLN A 42 29.58 -3.73 -8.28
C GLN A 42 30.20 -2.34 -8.35
N GLN A 43 30.47 -1.77 -7.17
CA GLN A 43 31.34 -0.62 -7.02
C GLN A 43 32.73 -0.99 -7.54
N PRO A 44 33.30 -0.25 -8.51
CA PRO A 44 34.61 -0.59 -9.05
C PRO A 44 35.68 -0.52 -7.94
N ALA A 45 36.60 -1.48 -7.94
CA ALA A 45 37.79 -1.42 -7.11
C ALA A 45 38.58 -0.13 -7.40
N VAL A 46 39.03 0.49 -6.30
CA VAL A 46 39.46 1.89 -6.16
C VAL A 46 40.20 2.48 -7.38
N GLY A 47 39.62 3.56 -7.91
CA GLY A 47 40.21 4.48 -8.90
C GLY A 47 39.24 5.62 -9.17
N HIS A 48 39.64 6.88 -8.90
CA HIS A 48 38.75 8.06 -8.91
C HIS A 48 37.96 8.23 -10.21
N ASP A 49 38.57 7.95 -11.37
CA ASP A 49 37.92 8.12 -12.68
C ASP A 49 36.88 7.03 -12.96
N ARG A 50 37.14 5.78 -12.56
CA ARG A 50 36.20 4.66 -12.75
C ARG A 50 35.00 4.79 -11.82
N PHE A 51 35.23 5.24 -10.58
CA PHE A 51 34.17 5.50 -9.62
C PHE A 51 33.26 6.65 -10.05
N SER A 52 33.84 7.76 -10.54
CA SER A 52 33.08 8.92 -11.03
C SER A 52 32.19 8.57 -12.21
N LYS A 53 32.73 7.85 -13.21
CA LYS A 53 31.96 7.40 -14.38
C LYS A 53 30.86 6.40 -14.01
N TRP A 54 31.13 5.48 -13.09
CA TRP A 54 30.13 4.54 -12.57
C TRP A 54 28.98 5.26 -11.85
N TYR A 55 29.31 6.20 -10.96
CA TYR A 55 28.32 6.99 -10.22
C TYR A 55 27.47 7.86 -11.16
N GLN A 56 28.09 8.52 -12.14
CA GLN A 56 27.38 9.30 -13.16
C GLN A 56 26.40 8.43 -13.95
N ASN A 57 26.81 7.23 -14.36
CA ASN A 57 25.93 6.28 -15.05
C ASN A 57 24.76 5.84 -14.14
N LYS A 58 25.03 5.52 -12.87
CA LYS A 58 24.00 5.13 -11.90
C LYS A 58 22.97 6.25 -11.68
N CYS A 59 23.42 7.47 -11.48
CA CYS A 59 22.56 8.64 -11.34
C CYS A 59 21.79 8.95 -12.62
N HIS A 60 22.43 8.79 -13.79
CA HIS A 60 21.78 9.01 -15.07
C HIS A 60 20.61 8.03 -15.30
N VAL A 61 20.82 6.73 -15.07
CA VAL A 61 19.77 5.71 -15.21
C VAL A 61 18.64 5.96 -14.19
N TYR A 62 18.99 6.25 -12.93
CA TYR A 62 18.00 6.57 -11.91
C TYR A 62 17.14 7.77 -12.33
N ASN A 63 17.77 8.85 -12.83
CA ASN A 63 17.07 10.04 -13.28
C ASN A 63 16.14 9.76 -14.46
N ILE A 64 16.56 8.92 -15.41
CA ILE A 64 15.69 8.50 -16.53
C ILE A 64 14.49 7.73 -16.00
N LEU A 65 14.72 6.75 -15.11
CA LEU A 65 13.64 5.97 -14.48
C LEU A 65 12.64 6.91 -13.81
N THR A 66 13.07 7.76 -12.88
CA THR A 66 12.17 8.66 -12.16
C THR A 66 11.48 9.68 -13.06
N LYS A 67 12.18 10.22 -14.07
CA LYS A 67 11.57 11.15 -15.04
C LYS A 67 10.58 10.46 -15.96
N SER A 68 10.67 9.14 -16.15
CA SER A 68 9.72 8.37 -16.95
C SER A 68 8.47 7.97 -16.18
N LEU A 69 8.36 8.29 -14.89
CA LEU A 69 7.16 8.02 -14.09
C LEU A 69 6.17 9.18 -14.16
N ASP A 70 4.89 8.84 -14.19
CA ASP A 70 3.80 9.78 -13.91
C ASP A 70 3.76 10.14 -12.42
N ASP A 71 3.13 11.26 -12.08
CA ASP A 71 3.07 11.78 -10.72
C ASP A 71 2.40 10.79 -9.73
N VAL A 72 1.40 10.03 -10.19
CA VAL A 72 0.72 9.00 -9.39
C VAL A 72 1.69 7.88 -9.01
N VAL A 73 2.45 7.37 -9.99
CA VAL A 73 3.41 6.28 -9.78
C VAL A 73 4.58 6.75 -8.92
N LEU A 74 5.11 7.96 -9.19
CA LEU A 74 6.22 8.52 -8.43
C LEU A 74 5.84 8.76 -6.96
N SER A 75 4.69 9.41 -6.72
CA SER A 75 4.19 9.66 -5.36
C SER A 75 3.84 8.36 -4.64
N GLY A 76 3.27 7.41 -5.37
CA GLY A 76 2.98 6.06 -4.92
C GLY A 76 4.20 5.31 -4.41
N LEU A 77 5.24 5.22 -5.24
CA LEU A 77 6.51 4.60 -4.84
C LEU A 77 7.14 5.30 -3.63
N GLY A 78 6.99 6.62 -3.53
CA GLY A 78 7.38 7.39 -2.35
C GLY A 78 6.61 6.96 -1.09
N ALA A 79 5.28 6.90 -1.17
CA ALA A 79 4.41 6.51 -0.05
C ALA A 79 4.60 5.05 0.40
N HIS A 80 5.01 4.17 -0.52
CA HIS A 80 5.39 2.78 -0.24
C HIS A 80 6.85 2.62 0.25
N GLY A 81 7.61 3.72 0.36
CA GLY A 81 9.00 3.70 0.79
C GLY A 81 9.94 3.01 -0.21
N LYS A 82 9.58 2.96 -1.49
CA LYS A 82 10.29 2.24 -2.56
C LYS A 82 11.12 3.13 -3.49
N LEU A 83 11.06 4.45 -3.30
CA LEU A 83 11.80 5.38 -4.16
C LEU A 83 13.31 5.36 -3.89
N HIS A 84 13.75 5.12 -2.65
CA HIS A 84 15.17 5.15 -2.26
C HIS A 84 15.89 3.82 -2.50
N ALA A 85 15.89 3.35 -3.75
CA ALA A 85 16.50 2.10 -4.17
C ALA A 85 17.61 2.33 -5.21
N THR A 86 18.43 1.31 -5.49
CA THR A 86 19.29 1.31 -6.67
C THR A 86 18.44 1.35 -7.95
N PRO A 87 18.99 1.80 -9.10
CA PRO A 87 18.21 1.84 -10.34
C PRO A 87 17.59 0.49 -10.72
N TRP A 88 18.33 -0.60 -10.46
CA TRP A 88 17.85 -1.96 -10.72
C TRP A 88 16.70 -2.36 -9.79
N GLU A 89 16.86 -2.16 -8.48
CA GLU A 89 15.80 -2.44 -7.50
C GLU A 89 14.55 -1.60 -7.76
N LEU A 90 14.72 -0.33 -8.17
CA LEU A 90 13.61 0.53 -8.55
C LEU A 90 12.88 -0.01 -9.78
N TYR A 91 13.62 -0.42 -10.82
CA TYR A 91 13.04 -1.02 -12.02
C TYR A 91 12.29 -2.32 -11.71
N GLU A 92 12.88 -3.24 -10.95
CA GLU A 92 12.21 -4.49 -10.56
C GLU A 92 10.99 -4.21 -9.68
N THR A 93 11.07 -3.24 -8.77
CA THR A 93 9.90 -2.83 -7.99
C THR A 93 8.77 -2.33 -8.90
N ILE A 94 9.08 -1.44 -9.85
CA ILE A 94 8.12 -0.93 -10.83
C ILE A 94 7.48 -2.10 -11.61
N ARG A 95 8.31 -3.04 -12.06
CA ARG A 95 7.87 -4.25 -12.77
C ARG A 95 6.91 -5.07 -11.93
N THR A 96 7.23 -5.36 -10.68
CA THR A 96 6.36 -6.13 -9.77
C THR A 96 5.01 -5.45 -9.57
N TYR A 97 5.00 -4.13 -9.33
CA TYR A 97 3.75 -3.39 -9.13
C TYR A 97 2.92 -3.24 -10.41
N CYS A 98 3.55 -3.06 -11.56
CA CYS A 98 2.84 -2.85 -12.83
C CYS A 98 2.55 -4.14 -13.60
N LYS A 99 3.13 -5.27 -13.18
CA LYS A 99 2.82 -6.62 -13.69
C LYS A 99 2.70 -7.60 -12.52
N PRO A 100 1.76 -7.36 -11.59
CA PRO A 100 1.61 -8.24 -10.45
C PRO A 100 1.06 -9.59 -10.92
N THR A 101 1.59 -10.67 -10.35
CA THR A 101 0.95 -11.97 -10.37
C THR A 101 -0.40 -11.92 -9.64
N PRO A 102 -1.29 -12.92 -9.82
CA PRO A 102 -2.54 -12.98 -9.07
C PRO A 102 -2.32 -12.97 -7.54
N ALA A 103 -1.30 -13.67 -7.05
CA ALA A 103 -0.96 -13.70 -5.63
C ALA A 103 -0.53 -12.32 -5.10
N GLU A 104 0.36 -11.62 -5.82
CA GLU A 104 0.78 -10.26 -5.46
C GLU A 104 -0.39 -9.27 -5.52
N SER A 105 -1.31 -9.44 -6.48
CA SER A 105 -2.51 -8.59 -6.58
C SER A 105 -3.41 -8.76 -5.35
N ILE A 106 -3.61 -10.00 -4.89
CA ILE A 106 -4.37 -10.30 -3.66
C ILE A 106 -3.68 -9.68 -2.45
N GLU A 107 -2.37 -9.84 -2.33
CA GLU A 107 -1.60 -9.26 -1.23
C GLU A 107 -1.71 -7.72 -1.18
N LEU A 108 -1.68 -7.06 -2.34
CA LEU A 108 -1.89 -5.61 -2.43
C LEU A 108 -3.29 -5.20 -1.99
N MET A 109 -4.33 -5.98 -2.37
CA MET A 109 -5.70 -5.74 -1.93
C MET A 109 -5.88 -5.96 -0.42
N ASP A 110 -5.22 -6.96 0.15
CA ASP A 110 -5.26 -7.24 1.59
C ASP A 110 -4.57 -6.12 2.38
N ARG A 111 -3.38 -5.69 1.93
CA ARG A 111 -2.71 -4.51 2.52
C ARG A 111 -3.60 -3.28 2.48
N LEU A 112 -4.33 -3.07 1.37
CA LEU A 112 -5.23 -1.93 1.22
C LEU A 112 -6.41 -1.97 2.19
N ARG A 113 -6.97 -3.16 2.41
CA ARG A 113 -8.10 -3.42 3.33
C ARG A 113 -7.75 -3.07 4.77
N ASP A 114 -6.52 -3.34 5.19
CA ASP A 114 -6.08 -3.18 6.58
C ASP A 114 -5.44 -1.81 6.86
N THR A 115 -5.03 -1.09 5.81
CA THR A 115 -4.42 0.24 5.94
C THR A 115 -5.40 1.26 6.49
N LYS A 116 -4.95 2.14 7.38
CA LYS A 116 -5.70 3.29 7.90
C LYS A 116 -5.03 4.60 7.48
N ILE A 117 -5.82 5.68 7.39
CA ILE A 117 -5.29 7.03 7.13
C ILE A 117 -4.23 7.43 8.18
N SER A 118 -4.37 6.97 9.43
CA SER A 118 -3.42 7.23 10.52
C SER A 118 -2.04 6.60 10.34
N ASP A 119 -1.94 5.56 9.51
CA ASP A 119 -0.70 4.80 9.33
C ASP A 119 0.28 5.62 8.47
N SER A 120 -0.26 6.43 7.57
CA SER A 120 0.52 7.33 6.71
C SER A 120 1.01 8.60 7.45
N PRO A 121 2.20 9.13 7.12
CA PRO A 121 2.71 10.39 7.67
C PRO A 121 1.84 11.62 7.40
N THR A 122 1.18 11.65 6.25
CA THR A 122 0.23 12.67 5.85
C THR A 122 -1.00 12.02 5.16
N PRO A 123 -2.18 12.67 5.18
CA PRO A 123 -3.32 12.20 4.38
C PRO A 123 -3.01 12.18 2.87
N ALA A 124 -2.16 13.09 2.38
CA ALA A 124 -1.70 13.09 1.00
C ALA A 124 -0.88 11.83 0.65
N GLU A 125 0.00 11.38 1.55
CA GLU A 125 0.74 10.13 1.38
C GLU A 125 -0.17 8.91 1.44
N PHE A 126 -1.19 8.91 2.29
CA PHE A 126 -2.22 7.84 2.28
C PHE A 126 -2.90 7.77 0.92
N VAL A 127 -3.33 8.92 0.37
CA VAL A 127 -3.99 8.95 -0.94
C VAL A 127 -3.04 8.48 -2.04
N ALA A 128 -1.77 8.89 -2.03
CA ALA A 128 -0.77 8.41 -2.98
C ALA A 128 -0.54 6.89 -2.87
N TYR A 129 -0.48 6.35 -1.64
CA TYR A 129 -0.36 4.91 -1.38
C TYR A 129 -1.51 4.12 -2.01
N VAL A 130 -2.73 4.63 -1.83
CA VAL A 130 -3.98 4.04 -2.32
C VAL A 130 -4.09 4.11 -3.85
N GLU A 131 -3.90 5.29 -4.42
CA GLU A 131 -3.98 5.49 -5.88
C GLU A 131 -2.96 4.62 -6.60
N PHE A 132 -1.78 4.45 -6.01
CA PHE A 132 -0.75 3.58 -6.57
C PHE A 132 -1.14 2.11 -6.61
N ILE A 133 -1.73 1.57 -5.54
CA ILE A 133 -2.25 0.20 -5.54
C ILE A 133 -3.33 0.05 -6.61
N ARG A 134 -4.23 1.03 -6.72
CA ARG A 134 -5.28 1.00 -7.73
C ARG A 134 -4.72 0.91 -9.15
N VAL A 135 -3.80 1.81 -9.54
CA VAL A 135 -3.20 1.77 -10.89
C VAL A 135 -2.31 0.54 -11.14
N SER A 136 -1.83 -0.10 -10.08
CA SER A 136 -1.06 -1.35 -10.12
C SER A 136 -1.95 -2.57 -10.39
N VAL A 137 -3.09 -2.65 -9.70
CA VAL A 137 -4.00 -3.80 -9.76
C VAL A 137 -5.00 -3.66 -10.91
N GLU A 138 -5.66 -2.51 -11.05
CA GLU A 138 -6.73 -2.26 -12.02
C GLU A 138 -6.26 -1.53 -13.29
N GLY A 139 -5.07 -0.93 -13.25
CA GLY A 139 -4.61 -0.04 -14.32
C GLY A 139 -5.40 1.28 -14.34
N ASP A 140 -5.63 1.82 -15.55
CA ASP A 140 -6.46 3.02 -15.76
C ASP A 140 -7.97 2.73 -15.74
N SER A 141 -8.35 1.45 -15.66
CA SER A 141 -9.74 1.04 -15.57
C SER A 141 -10.28 1.37 -14.18
N TYR A 142 -11.56 1.75 -14.10
CA TYR A 142 -12.27 1.87 -12.83
C TYR A 142 -12.87 0.51 -12.49
N SER A 143 -12.49 -0.09 -11.36
CA SER A 143 -13.25 -1.19 -10.78
C SER A 143 -13.89 -0.79 -9.46
N MET A 144 -15.11 -1.29 -9.29
CA MET A 144 -15.93 -1.02 -8.11
C MET A 144 -15.36 -1.72 -6.86
N ALA A 145 -14.59 -2.81 -7.02
CA ALA A 145 -14.12 -3.62 -5.91
C ALA A 145 -13.06 -2.91 -5.05
N LEU A 146 -11.99 -2.36 -5.65
CA LEU A 146 -11.02 -1.57 -4.88
C LEU A 146 -11.64 -0.30 -4.32
N THR A 147 -12.54 0.32 -5.08
CA THR A 147 -13.28 1.50 -4.67
C THR A 147 -14.07 1.23 -3.38
N TRP A 148 -14.77 0.09 -3.27
CA TRP A 148 -15.47 -0.31 -2.05
C TRP A 148 -14.55 -0.64 -0.89
N LEU A 149 -13.42 -1.33 -1.13
CA LEU A 149 -12.44 -1.60 -0.08
C LEU A 149 -11.94 -0.31 0.56
N LEU A 150 -11.68 0.69 -0.27
CA LEU A 150 -11.17 1.99 0.15
C LEU A 150 -12.23 2.86 0.81
N PHE A 151 -13.45 2.84 0.29
CA PHE A 151 -14.61 3.46 0.92
C PHE A 151 -14.76 2.96 2.36
N ASN A 152 -14.68 1.64 2.57
CA ASN A 152 -14.75 1.04 3.91
C ASN A 152 -13.59 1.49 4.82
N THR A 153 -12.39 1.66 4.26
CA THR A 153 -11.24 2.19 5.02
C THR A 153 -11.47 3.63 5.47
N VAL A 154 -12.03 4.48 4.61
CA VAL A 154 -12.37 5.86 4.96
C VAL A 154 -13.52 5.89 5.96
N ASP A 155 -14.57 5.10 5.76
CA ASP A 155 -15.72 5.01 6.66
C ASP A 155 -15.32 4.62 8.09
N LYS A 156 -14.47 3.59 8.23
CA LYS A 156 -13.96 3.12 9.53
C LYS A 156 -13.13 4.18 10.28
N THR A 157 -12.50 5.11 9.56
CA THR A 157 -11.57 6.07 10.17
C THR A 157 -12.12 7.50 10.27
N HIS A 158 -12.97 7.90 9.33
CA HIS A 158 -13.52 9.25 9.18
C HIS A 158 -14.96 9.18 8.62
N PRO A 159 -15.93 8.60 9.38
CA PRO A 159 -17.30 8.33 8.89
C PRO A 159 -18.07 9.58 8.48
N TYR A 160 -17.68 10.76 8.98
CA TYR A 160 -18.29 12.03 8.60
C TYR A 160 -18.06 12.38 7.12
N LEU A 161 -16.91 12.00 6.53
CA LEU A 161 -16.64 12.21 5.11
C LEU A 161 -17.61 11.40 4.24
N ILE A 162 -17.97 10.21 4.69
CA ILE A 162 -18.92 9.34 4.00
C ILE A 162 -20.34 9.89 4.10
N THR A 163 -20.69 10.44 5.26
CA THR A 163 -22.00 11.04 5.48
C THR A 163 -22.22 12.27 4.58
N GLU A 164 -21.17 13.05 4.32
CA GLU A 164 -21.23 14.27 3.51
C GLU A 164 -21.21 14.00 1.99
N HIS A 165 -20.46 12.98 1.54
CA HIS A 165 -20.27 12.71 0.11
C HIS A 165 -21.06 11.51 -0.43
N GLY A 166 -21.73 10.75 0.44
CA GLY A 166 -22.52 9.60 0.06
C GLY A 166 -21.68 8.41 -0.41
N PRO A 167 -22.32 7.30 -0.83
CA PRO A 167 -21.61 6.14 -1.36
C PRO A 167 -20.92 6.47 -2.69
N VAL A 168 -19.70 5.94 -2.89
CA VAL A 168 -18.96 6.15 -4.15
C VAL A 168 -19.59 5.31 -5.25
N GLN A 169 -20.20 5.94 -6.25
CA GLN A 169 -20.90 5.27 -7.35
C GLN A 169 -20.17 5.39 -8.68
N SER A 170 -19.23 6.32 -8.79
CA SER A 170 -18.48 6.62 -10.01
C SER A 170 -17.01 6.93 -9.76
N ALA A 171 -16.22 6.91 -10.83
CA ALA A 171 -14.83 7.36 -10.80
C ALA A 171 -14.69 8.84 -10.38
N THR A 172 -15.70 9.68 -10.65
CA THR A 172 -15.72 11.08 -10.24
C THR A 172 -15.92 11.21 -8.73
N ASP A 173 -16.85 10.46 -8.16
CA ASP A 173 -17.10 10.43 -6.71
C ASP A 173 -15.85 9.94 -5.97
N TRP A 174 -15.15 8.97 -6.55
CA TRP A 174 -13.87 8.49 -6.07
C TRP A 174 -12.81 9.60 -6.01
N THR A 175 -12.61 10.33 -7.12
CA THR A 175 -11.64 11.43 -7.17
C THR A 175 -12.00 12.54 -6.17
N LEU A 176 -13.29 12.82 -5.98
CA LEU A 176 -13.77 13.81 -5.02
C LEU A 176 -13.50 13.36 -3.57
N LEU A 177 -13.82 12.11 -3.23
CA LEU A 177 -13.54 11.56 -1.90
C LEU A 177 -12.04 11.63 -1.57
N LEU A 178 -11.18 11.23 -2.50
CA LEU A 178 -9.73 11.33 -2.31
C LEU A 178 -9.26 12.78 -2.14
N HIS A 179 -9.86 13.72 -2.87
CA HIS A 179 -9.56 15.14 -2.73
C HIS A 179 -9.88 15.65 -1.32
N GLU A 180 -11.00 15.22 -0.74
CA GLU A 180 -11.39 15.59 0.62
C GLU A 180 -10.50 14.92 1.68
N VAL A 181 -10.13 13.65 1.47
CA VAL A 181 -9.15 12.98 2.33
C VAL A 181 -7.81 13.74 2.35
N ARG A 182 -7.34 14.28 1.20
CA ARG A 182 -6.10 15.08 1.14
C ARG A 182 -6.17 16.36 1.99
N LYS A 183 -7.37 16.92 2.23
CA LYS A 183 -7.57 18.15 3.03
C LYS A 183 -7.57 17.90 4.53
N LEU A 184 -7.61 16.65 4.97
CA LEU A 184 -7.65 16.31 6.38
C LEU A 184 -6.45 16.90 7.15
N PRO A 185 -6.64 17.33 8.41
CA PRO A 185 -5.56 17.83 9.22
C PRO A 185 -4.54 16.72 9.49
N ASN A 186 -3.25 17.04 9.38
CA ASN A 186 -2.20 16.07 9.70
C ASN A 186 -2.15 15.81 11.22
N ASN A 187 -2.78 14.71 11.65
CA ASN A 187 -2.90 14.32 13.05
C ASN A 187 -1.55 14.01 13.73
N LYS A 188 -0.48 13.68 12.97
CA LYS A 188 0.86 13.47 13.55
C LYS A 188 1.49 14.76 14.08
N LYS A 189 1.09 15.94 13.59
CA LYS A 189 1.49 17.23 14.21
C LYS A 189 0.83 17.47 15.57
N ARG A 190 -0.33 16.87 15.83
CA ARG A 190 -1.12 17.10 17.05
C ARG A 190 -0.62 16.27 18.24
N ARG A 191 -0.02 15.09 18.01
CA ARG A 191 0.54 14.23 19.07
C ARG A 191 1.82 14.75 19.74
N ARG A 192 2.42 15.87 19.27
CA ARG A 192 3.60 16.50 19.90
C ARG A 192 3.28 17.62 20.91
N ARG A 193 2.01 17.85 21.27
CA ARG A 193 1.62 18.84 22.30
C ARG A 193 0.76 18.24 23.39
N THR A 194 1.33 17.31 24.15
CA THR A 194 0.99 17.13 25.56
C THR A 194 2.29 16.88 26.31
N SER A 195 2.85 17.95 26.88
CA SER A 195 3.89 17.83 27.90
C SER A 195 3.17 17.60 29.23
N PRO A 196 3.42 16.48 29.93
CA PRO A 196 2.98 16.30 31.30
C PRO A 196 4.15 16.64 32.22
N HIS A 197 4.14 17.83 32.83
CA HIS A 197 4.63 18.11 34.19
C HIS A 197 4.92 19.60 34.40
N ARG A 198 4.10 20.26 35.22
CA ARG A 198 4.50 20.76 36.56
C ARG A 198 3.38 21.66 37.07
N ASP A 199 2.53 21.10 37.92
CA ASP A 199 1.92 21.84 39.02
C ASP A 199 1.99 20.94 40.26
N LEU A 200 3.17 20.96 40.89
CA LEU A 200 3.35 20.51 42.27
C LEU A 200 3.51 21.76 43.11
N SER A 201 2.41 22.23 43.69
CA SER A 201 2.39 23.14 44.83
C SER A 201 1.01 23.14 45.46
N ARG A 202 0.95 22.87 46.77
CA ARG A 202 -0.22 22.82 47.69
C ARG A 202 -0.91 21.45 47.75
N LEU A 203 -1.02 20.74 48.87
CA LEU A 203 -0.81 21.04 50.28
C LEU A 203 -0.34 19.77 51.00
N SER A 204 0.65 19.92 51.86
CA SER A 204 0.87 19.03 53.00
C SER A 204 -0.16 19.38 54.07
N LEU A 205 -0.81 18.37 54.68
CA LEU A 205 -0.85 18.17 56.13
C LEU A 205 -1.87 17.07 56.51
N GLN A 206 -1.36 16.13 57.32
CA GLN A 206 -2.07 15.39 58.39
C GLN A 206 -3.11 14.35 57.94
N SER A 207 -3.23 13.15 58.50
CA SER A 207 -2.65 12.55 59.71
C SER A 207 -3.03 11.06 59.73
N SER A 208 -2.15 10.26 60.32
CA SER A 208 -2.44 9.17 61.27
C SER A 208 -3.24 7.93 60.85
N GLU A 209 -2.53 6.79 60.87
CA GLU A 209 -2.81 5.56 61.63
C GLU A 209 -4.19 4.86 61.54
N SER A 210 -4.14 3.56 61.21
CA SER A 210 -4.78 2.42 61.92
C SER A 210 -4.86 1.22 60.96
N SER A 211 -4.14 0.11 61.20
CA SER A 211 -4.65 -1.15 61.79
C SER A 211 -5.87 -1.68 61.03
N GLY A 212 -5.83 -2.82 60.33
CA GLY A 212 -5.57 -4.18 60.83
C GLY A 212 -6.80 -5.04 60.52
N ASN A 213 -6.61 -6.37 60.39
CA ASN A 213 -7.54 -7.49 60.08
C ASN A 213 -7.56 -7.93 58.60
N GLU A 214 -7.16 -9.17 58.23
CA GLU A 214 -7.74 -10.51 58.58
C GLU A 214 -9.20 -10.58 58.10
N GLU A 215 -9.73 -11.59 57.41
CA GLU A 215 -9.45 -12.99 57.04
C GLU A 215 -10.46 -13.28 55.90
N GLU A 216 -10.12 -14.00 54.83
CA GLU A 216 -10.35 -15.44 54.63
C GLU A 216 -11.81 -15.85 54.28
N SER A 217 -11.93 -16.77 53.31
CA SER A 217 -13.11 -17.58 52.92
C SER A 217 -14.19 -16.85 52.09
N GLU A 218 -14.86 -17.43 51.10
CA GLU A 218 -15.15 -18.84 50.84
C GLU A 218 -15.65 -19.00 49.39
N GLU A 219 -15.59 -20.25 48.93
CA GLU A 219 -15.92 -20.81 47.62
C GLU A 219 -17.32 -20.45 47.07
N ARG A 220 -17.43 -20.47 45.73
CA ARG A 220 -18.54 -21.14 45.03
C ARG A 220 -18.23 -21.28 43.54
N ASP A 221 -17.95 -22.53 43.17
CA ASP A 221 -18.15 -23.07 41.84
C ASP A 221 -19.63 -22.97 41.45
N ASP A 222 -19.89 -22.60 40.19
CA ASP A 222 -21.07 -23.09 39.47
C ASP A 222 -20.66 -23.37 38.02
N ASN A 223 -20.44 -24.67 37.82
CA ASN A 223 -20.28 -25.37 36.56
C ASN A 223 -21.64 -25.39 35.82
N VAL A 224 -21.66 -25.04 34.54
CA VAL A 224 -22.77 -25.44 33.63
C VAL A 224 -22.14 -25.99 32.37
N GLU A 225 -22.01 -27.31 32.36
CA GLU A 225 -21.99 -28.13 31.15
C GLU A 225 -23.41 -28.18 30.56
N GLY A 226 -23.49 -28.07 29.24
CA GLY A 226 -24.69 -28.26 28.46
C GLY A 226 -24.27 -28.77 27.10
N GLU A 227 -24.33 -30.09 26.97
CA GLU A 227 -23.95 -30.94 25.85
C GLU A 227 -24.84 -30.74 24.60
N ASP A 228 -24.21 -31.01 23.46
CA ASP A 228 -24.67 -31.79 22.29
C ASP A 228 -26.06 -31.62 21.69
N SER A 229 -26.05 -31.39 20.37
CA SER A 229 -26.92 -32.02 19.35
C SER A 229 -26.61 -31.36 18.00
N ASP A 230 -26.59 -32.01 16.85
CA ASP A 230 -26.43 -33.41 16.44
C ASP A 230 -26.25 -33.34 14.91
N GLU A 231 -25.79 -34.43 14.33
CA GLU A 231 -25.46 -34.62 12.93
C GLU A 231 -26.62 -34.32 11.94
N GLY A 232 -26.23 -33.98 10.71
CA GLY A 232 -27.13 -33.82 9.58
C GLY A 232 -26.35 -33.86 8.26
N GLU A 233 -25.67 -34.98 8.00
CA GLU A 233 -25.35 -35.40 6.64
C GLU A 233 -26.61 -36.00 5.99
N ASP A 234 -26.97 -35.48 4.82
CA ASP A 234 -27.72 -36.12 3.75
C ASP A 234 -27.28 -35.35 2.49
N GLY A 235 -26.80 -35.91 1.39
CA GLY A 235 -26.89 -37.27 0.91
C GLY A 235 -27.12 -37.22 -0.60
N VAL A 236 -26.19 -37.85 -1.32
CA VAL A 236 -26.37 -38.59 -2.58
C VAL A 236 -26.30 -37.85 -3.93
N GLU A 237 -25.47 -38.48 -4.76
CA GLU A 237 -25.13 -38.34 -6.18
C GLU A 237 -26.34 -38.49 -7.13
N GLY A 238 -26.16 -37.98 -8.36
CA GLY A 238 -27.03 -38.26 -9.49
C GLY A 238 -26.34 -37.87 -10.80
N GLU A 239 -25.90 -38.90 -11.52
CA GLU A 239 -25.13 -38.90 -12.76
C GLU A 239 -25.95 -38.51 -14.01
N ASP A 240 -25.23 -38.53 -15.15
CA ASP A 240 -25.67 -38.66 -16.55
C ASP A 240 -26.29 -37.41 -17.21
N GLY A 241 -25.79 -36.90 -18.33
CA GLY A 241 -25.05 -37.51 -19.42
C GLY A 241 -25.84 -37.26 -20.71
N VAL A 242 -25.31 -36.46 -21.65
CA VAL A 242 -25.69 -36.54 -23.07
C VAL A 242 -24.49 -36.12 -23.92
N GLU A 243 -23.86 -37.12 -24.54
CA GLU A 243 -23.12 -36.98 -25.79
C GLU A 243 -24.10 -36.54 -26.89
N GLY A 244 -23.70 -35.55 -27.68
CA GLY A 244 -24.37 -35.17 -28.91
C GLY A 244 -23.30 -34.98 -29.98
N GLU A 245 -23.10 -36.04 -30.76
CA GLU A 245 -22.31 -36.12 -31.98
C GLU A 245 -22.80 -35.13 -33.06
N ASP A 246 -21.86 -34.75 -33.92
CA ASP A 246 -21.95 -34.53 -35.36
C ASP A 246 -23.09 -33.69 -35.98
N GLU A 247 -22.72 -32.67 -36.77
CA GLU A 247 -22.90 -32.72 -38.24
C GLU A 247 -22.31 -31.48 -38.97
N ILE A 248 -21.54 -31.80 -40.02
CA ILE A 248 -21.05 -31.01 -41.21
C ILE A 248 -19.88 -30.04 -41.06
#